data_AF-A0A6A1UT15-F1
#
_entry.id   AF-A0A6A1UT15-F1
#
_cell.length_a   1.000
_cell.length_b   1.000
_cell.length_c   1.000
_cell.angle_alpha   90.00
_cell.angle_beta   90.00
_cell.angle_gamma   90.00
#
_symmetry.space_group_name_H-M   'P 1'
#
loop_
_entity.id
_entity.type
_entity.pdbx_description
1 polymer ?
#
loop_
_entity_poly.entity_id
_entity_poly.type
_entity_poly.pdbx_seq_one_letter_code
_entity_poly.pdbx_strand_id
1 'polypeptide(L)'
;MANQAESSDSKGTKHDFSMDFLERKKAPNRLIVDEAINDDNSVVALHPKTMEKLQLFRGDTILIKVSFFCLIATGICVIVFGLWGRRGKILSALHLLMTNVVRSNLRVRLGDVVSVHQCADVKYGKRVHILPVDDTIEGVTGNLFDAYLKRE
;
A
#
# COMPACT_ATOMS: atom_id res chain seq x y z
N MET A 1 41.65 58.50 -15.46
CA MET A 1 40.71 57.81 -14.55
C MET A 1 39.67 57.13 -15.42
N ALA A 2 39.85 55.84 -15.69
CA ALA A 2 38.97 55.03 -16.53
C ALA A 2 38.10 54.15 -15.62
N ASN A 3 36.78 54.29 -15.75
CA ASN A 3 35.80 53.54 -14.96
C ASN A 3 35.75 52.09 -15.45
N GLN A 4 36.08 51.14 -14.57
CA GLN A 4 35.74 49.73 -14.74
C GLN A 4 34.27 49.53 -14.41
N ALA A 5 33.52 48.93 -15.34
CA ALA A 5 32.18 48.41 -15.10
C ALA A 5 32.32 46.94 -14.69
N GLU A 6 32.14 46.64 -13.41
CA GLU A 6 31.93 45.28 -12.93
C GLU A 6 30.48 44.88 -13.24
N SER A 7 30.33 43.93 -14.18
CA SER A 7 29.04 43.31 -14.48
C SER A 7 28.81 42.15 -13.50
N SER A 8 27.77 42.30 -12.69
CA SER A 8 27.30 41.28 -11.77
C SER A 8 26.58 40.17 -12.54
N ASP A 9 27.25 39.06 -12.82
CA ASP A 9 26.63 37.82 -13.30
C ASP A 9 25.85 37.16 -12.15
N SER A 10 24.60 37.58 -11.97
CA SER A 10 23.62 36.83 -11.19
C SER A 10 23.27 35.54 -11.95
N LYS A 11 23.97 34.43 -11.63
CA LYS A 11 23.57 33.07 -12.01
C LYS A 11 22.22 32.76 -11.37
N GLY A 12 21.15 33.14 -12.06
CA GLY A 12 19.78 32.73 -11.76
C GLY A 12 19.70 31.22 -11.83
N THR A 13 19.64 30.58 -10.67
CA THR A 13 19.24 29.19 -10.52
C THR A 13 17.80 29.11 -11.00
N LYS A 14 17.59 28.66 -12.24
CA LYS A 14 16.27 28.27 -12.74
C LYS A 14 15.83 27.09 -11.88
N HIS A 15 15.16 27.37 -10.77
CA HIS A 15 14.37 26.37 -10.08
C HIS A 15 13.27 25.97 -11.06
N ASP A 16 13.32 24.73 -11.53
CA ASP A 16 12.29 24.13 -12.37
C ASP A 16 10.98 24.05 -11.57
N PHE A 17 10.21 25.14 -11.56
CA PHE A 17 8.87 25.23 -10.98
C PHE A 17 7.90 24.17 -11.56
N SER A 18 8.26 23.60 -12.71
CA SER A 18 7.57 22.49 -13.37
C SER A 18 7.64 21.17 -12.59
N MET A 19 8.72 20.90 -11.84
CA MET A 19 8.83 19.71 -10.97
C MET A 19 8.02 19.86 -9.67
N ASP A 20 7.97 21.06 -9.11
CA ASP A 20 7.28 21.33 -7.85
C ASP A 20 5.75 21.21 -8.00
N PHE A 21 5.19 21.57 -9.15
CA PHE A 21 3.76 21.34 -9.43
C PHE A 21 3.38 19.85 -9.51
N LEU A 22 4.29 18.99 -9.99
CA LEU A 22 4.06 17.55 -10.08
C LEU A 22 4.14 16.86 -8.71
N GLU A 23 4.95 17.40 -7.79
CA GLU A 23 5.02 16.94 -6.39
C GLU A 23 3.79 17.36 -5.57
N ARG A 24 3.24 18.56 -5.84
CA ARG A 24 2.11 19.15 -5.11
C ARG A 24 0.73 18.51 -5.35
N LYS A 25 0.63 17.50 -6.23
CA LYS A 25 -0.66 16.80 -6.52
C LYS A 25 -0.65 15.30 -6.22
N LYS A 26 0.35 14.79 -5.49
CA LYS A 26 0.25 13.43 -4.95
C LYS A 26 -0.69 13.46 -3.76
N ALA A 27 -1.95 13.06 -3.98
CA ALA A 27 -2.88 12.82 -2.90
C ALA A 27 -2.20 11.93 -1.83
N PRO A 28 -2.29 12.26 -0.54
CA PRO A 28 -1.55 11.56 0.52
C PRO A 28 -1.89 10.07 0.61
N ASN A 29 -3.04 9.70 0.03
CA ASN A 29 -3.58 8.34 0.01
C ASN A 29 -2.94 7.45 -1.06
N ARG A 30 -2.08 8.00 -1.92
CA ARG A 30 -1.42 7.25 -3.01
C ARG A 30 -0.12 6.65 -2.52
N LEU A 31 -0.08 5.33 -2.37
CA LEU A 31 1.07 4.58 -1.89
C LEU A 31 1.58 3.63 -2.96
N ILE A 32 2.89 3.39 -2.96
CA ILE A 32 3.58 2.49 -3.88
C ILE A 32 3.62 1.10 -3.24
N VAL A 33 3.31 0.06 -4.03
CA VAL A 33 3.30 -1.32 -3.57
C VAL A 33 4.71 -1.90 -3.49
N ASP A 34 5.02 -2.49 -2.35
CA ASP A 34 6.29 -3.15 -2.05
C ASP A 34 6.05 -4.52 -1.37
N GLU A 35 7.09 -5.36 -1.31
CA GLU A 35 7.01 -6.74 -0.81
C GLU A 35 6.98 -6.78 0.73
N ALA A 36 5.93 -7.39 1.30
CA ALA A 36 5.85 -7.64 2.74
C ALA A 36 6.75 -8.79 3.20
N ILE A 37 7.15 -8.73 4.48
CA ILE A 37 7.90 -9.79 5.18
C ILE A 37 6.95 -10.73 5.92
N ASN A 38 5.77 -10.24 6.31
CA ASN A 38 4.80 -11.00 7.08
C ASN A 38 4.00 -11.93 6.16
N ASP A 39 3.65 -13.12 6.64
CA ASP A 39 2.88 -14.12 5.89
C ASP A 39 1.35 -13.97 6.06
N ASP A 40 0.91 -13.10 6.97
CA ASP A 40 -0.52 -12.88 7.20
C ASP A 40 -1.19 -12.14 6.04
N ASN A 41 -2.18 -12.77 5.41
CA ASN A 41 -2.87 -12.25 4.22
C ASN A 41 -3.82 -11.09 4.50
N SER A 42 -4.17 -10.85 5.76
CA SER A 42 -5.05 -9.74 6.13
C SER A 42 -4.26 -8.46 6.40
N VAL A 43 -2.98 -8.55 6.78
CA VAL A 43 -2.21 -7.46 7.38
C VAL A 43 -1.38 -6.72 6.34
N VAL A 44 -1.33 -5.40 6.47
CA VAL A 44 -0.49 -4.51 5.65
C VAL A 44 0.42 -3.70 6.56
N ALA A 45 1.66 -3.46 6.12
CA ALA A 45 2.58 -2.61 6.87
C ALA A 45 2.76 -1.23 6.20
N LEU A 46 2.71 -0.19 7.03
CA LEU A 46 2.85 1.22 6.63
C LEU A 46 3.89 1.91 7.51
N HIS A 47 4.49 2.97 6.97
CA HIS A 47 5.34 3.85 7.77
C HIS A 47 4.47 4.66 8.76
N PRO A 48 4.86 4.81 10.05
CA PRO A 48 4.14 5.65 11.02
C PRO A 48 3.85 7.09 10.56
N LYS A 49 4.76 7.73 9.81
CA LYS A 49 4.54 9.08 9.26
C LYS A 49 3.36 9.15 8.29
N THR A 50 3.15 8.09 7.53
CA THR A 50 2.04 7.96 6.57
C THR A 50 0.75 7.62 7.30
N MET A 51 0.84 6.76 8.32
CA MET A 51 -0.25 6.41 9.22
C MET A 51 -0.82 7.65 9.92
N GLU A 52 0.03 8.52 10.48
CA GLU A 52 -0.38 9.78 11.12
C GLU A 52 -1.06 10.74 10.13
N LYS A 53 -0.51 10.88 8.92
CA LYS A 53 -1.09 11.73 7.86
C LYS A 53 -2.47 11.27 7.39
N LEU A 54 -2.66 9.95 7.34
CA LEU A 54 -3.94 9.33 6.96
C LEU A 54 -4.88 9.15 8.15
N GLN A 55 -4.45 9.53 9.36
CA GLN A 55 -5.17 9.34 10.62
C GLN A 55 -5.63 7.89 10.84
N LEU A 56 -4.82 6.94 10.36
CA LEU A 56 -5.05 5.53 10.58
C LEU A 56 -4.43 5.12 11.91
N PHE A 57 -5.09 4.24 12.65
CA PHE A 57 -4.55 3.66 13.87
C PHE A 57 -4.31 2.16 13.72
N ARG A 58 -3.55 1.59 14.66
CA ARG A 58 -3.32 0.15 14.72
C ARG A 58 -4.66 -0.55 14.98
N GLY A 59 -5.01 -1.50 14.13
CA GLY A 59 -6.28 -2.24 14.21
C GLY A 59 -7.41 -1.68 13.34
N ASP A 60 -7.20 -0.55 12.67
CA ASP A 60 -8.19 -0.03 11.73
C ASP A 60 -8.33 -0.93 10.49
N THR A 61 -9.54 -0.92 9.93
CA THR A 61 -9.79 -1.51 8.61
C THR A 61 -9.60 -0.48 7.52
N ILE A 62 -8.89 -0.87 6.48
CA ILE A 62 -8.61 -0.02 5.32
C ILE A 62 -9.22 -0.63 4.06
N LEU A 63 -9.73 0.23 3.19
CA LEU A 63 -10.12 -0.10 1.84
C LEU A 63 -8.98 0.29 0.90
N ILE A 64 -8.48 -0.69 0.16
CA ILE A 64 -7.47 -0.47 -0.88
C ILE A 64 -8.19 -0.44 -2.22
N LYS A 65 -8.13 0.71 -2.87
CA LYS A 65 -8.67 0.92 -4.21
C LYS A 65 -7.52 0.99 -5.21
N VAL A 66 -7.56 0.08 -6.18
CA VAL A 66 -6.67 0.11 -7.33
C VAL A 66 -7.45 0.68 -8.51
N SER A 67 -6.86 1.67 -9.16
CA SER A 67 -7.39 2.21 -10.41
C SER A 67 -6.51 1.73 -11.55
N PHE A 68 -6.85 0.57 -12.11
CA PHE A 68 -6.28 0.14 -13.39
C PHE A 68 -7.33 0.30 -14.49
N PHE A 69 -6.87 0.78 -15.65
CA PHE A 69 -7.67 1.17 -16.81
C PHE A 69 -8.81 0.15 -17.06
N CYS A 70 -10.07 0.59 -16.88
CA CYS A 70 -11.32 -0.16 -17.09
C CYS A 70 -11.79 -1.19 -16.03
N LEU A 71 -11.05 -1.47 -14.94
CA LEU A 71 -11.53 -2.35 -13.86
C LEU A 71 -11.29 -1.74 -12.48
N ILE A 72 -12.38 -1.50 -11.75
CA ILE A 72 -12.32 -1.17 -10.31
C ILE A 72 -12.17 -2.48 -9.55
N ALA A 73 -10.93 -2.85 -9.20
CA ALA A 73 -10.69 -3.91 -8.23
C ALA A 73 -10.68 -3.28 -6.83
N THR A 74 -11.71 -3.57 -6.03
CA THR A 74 -11.79 -3.18 -4.63
C THR A 74 -11.37 -4.34 -3.74
N GLY A 75 -10.29 -4.17 -2.98
CA GLY A 75 -9.91 -5.11 -1.94
C GLY A 75 -10.06 -4.47 -0.56
N ILE A 76 -10.66 -5.20 0.37
CA ILE A 76 -10.69 -4.82 1.80
C ILE A 76 -9.48 -5.51 2.45
N CYS A 77 -8.67 -4.75 3.18
CA CYS A 77 -7.50 -5.28 3.89
C CYS A 77 -7.48 -4.72 5.32
N VAL A 78 -7.13 -5.53 6.31
CA VAL A 78 -7.41 -5.23 7.73
C VAL A 78 -6.14 -5.35 8.55
N ILE A 79 -5.87 -4.32 9.35
CA ILE A 79 -4.77 -4.17 10.30
C ILE A 79 -3.48 -3.63 9.67
N VAL A 80 -3.16 -2.41 10.09
CA VAL A 80 -1.88 -1.77 9.88
C VAL A 80 -0.94 -2.08 11.06
N PHE A 81 0.12 -2.86 10.83
CA PHE A 81 1.17 -3.05 11.83
C PHE A 81 2.35 -2.11 11.57
N GLY A 82 2.82 -1.46 12.63
CA GLY A 82 3.93 -0.53 12.58
C GLY A 82 5.27 -1.21 12.86
N LEU A 83 6.15 -1.15 11.85
CA LEU A 83 7.61 -1.33 11.84
C LEU A 83 8.19 -2.75 12.02
N TRP A 84 8.58 -3.35 10.89
CA TRP A 84 9.99 -3.72 10.62
C TRP A 84 10.21 -3.81 9.10
N GLY A 85 10.97 -2.87 8.53
CA GLY A 85 11.45 -2.98 7.16
C GLY A 85 12.59 -3.99 7.06
N ARG A 86 12.71 -4.67 5.92
CA ARG A 86 13.78 -5.64 5.68
C ARG A 86 15.13 -4.92 5.83
N ARG A 87 15.96 -5.37 6.78
CA ARG A 87 17.38 -4.98 6.92
C ARG A 87 17.66 -3.47 7.08
N GLY A 88 17.06 -2.78 8.05
CA GLY A 88 17.48 -1.42 8.43
C GLY A 88 17.31 -0.35 7.34
N LYS A 89 16.67 -0.68 6.21
CA LYS A 89 16.19 0.32 5.25
C LYS A 89 14.97 0.98 5.85
N ILE A 90 15.09 2.27 6.13
CA ILE A 90 13.98 3.17 6.41
C ILE A 90 13.00 3.00 5.25
N LEU A 91 11.80 2.47 5.52
CA LEU A 91 10.74 2.45 4.52
C LEU A 91 10.56 3.88 4.03
N SER A 92 10.57 4.11 2.72
CA SER A 92 10.22 5.44 2.25
C SER A 92 8.78 5.74 2.68
N ALA A 93 8.47 6.98 3.02
CA ALA A 93 7.17 7.39 3.56
C ALA A 93 5.97 7.19 2.59
N LEU A 94 6.20 6.54 1.45
CA LEU A 94 5.20 6.28 0.42
C LEU A 94 5.01 4.79 0.10
N HIS A 95 5.73 3.87 0.74
CA HIS A 95 5.62 2.44 0.44
C HIS A 95 4.57 1.76 1.32
N LEU A 96 3.78 0.88 0.71
CA LEU A 96 2.81 0.00 1.34
C LEU A 96 3.24 -1.45 1.09
N LEU A 97 3.49 -2.17 2.16
CA LEU A 97 3.98 -3.55 2.12
C LEU A 97 2.80 -4.51 2.16
N MET A 98 2.67 -5.35 1.14
CA MET A 98 1.61 -6.37 1.06
C MET A 98 2.15 -7.73 0.60
N THR A 99 1.43 -8.80 0.96
CA THR A 99 1.78 -10.17 0.59
C THR A 99 1.49 -10.44 -0.90
N ASN A 100 2.01 -11.56 -1.42
CA ASN A 100 1.72 -11.98 -2.79
C ASN A 100 0.23 -12.28 -3.01
N VAL A 101 -0.45 -12.86 -2.01
CA VAL A 101 -1.89 -13.17 -2.08
C VAL A 101 -2.72 -11.89 -2.26
N VAL A 102 -2.43 -10.85 -1.48
CA VAL A 102 -3.11 -9.55 -1.60
C VAL A 102 -2.85 -8.90 -2.96
N ARG A 103 -1.61 -8.98 -3.47
CA ARG A 103 -1.26 -8.48 -4.83
C ARG A 103 -2.02 -9.21 -5.93
N SER A 104 -2.12 -10.53 -5.85
CA SER A 104 -2.84 -11.35 -6.82
C SER A 104 -4.33 -11.02 -6.81
N ASN A 105 -4.93 -10.87 -5.63
CA ASN A 105 -6.34 -10.50 -5.47
C ASN A 105 -6.64 -9.10 -6.05
N LEU A 106 -5.71 -8.16 -5.89
CA LEU A 106 -5.82 -6.79 -6.41
C LEU A 106 -5.38 -6.64 -7.88
N ARG A 107 -4.73 -7.66 -8.45
CA ARG A 107 -4.08 -7.65 -9.78
C ARG A 107 -3.03 -6.56 -9.94
N VAL A 108 -2.17 -6.40 -8.93
CA VAL A 108 -1.16 -5.34 -8.83
C VAL A 108 0.27 -5.91 -8.84
N ARG A 109 1.21 -5.19 -9.46
CA ARG A 109 2.65 -5.53 -9.48
C ARG A 109 3.43 -4.66 -8.48
N LEU A 110 4.68 -5.06 -8.19
CA LEU A 110 5.58 -4.23 -7.38
C LEU A 110 5.83 -2.90 -8.09
N GLY A 111 5.79 -1.80 -7.35
CA GLY A 111 6.00 -0.45 -7.89
C GLY A 111 4.73 0.25 -8.40
N ASP A 112 3.61 -0.46 -8.49
CA ASP A 112 2.33 0.16 -8.83
C ASP A 112 1.81 1.06 -7.71
N VAL A 113 0.94 2.01 -8.08
CA VAL A 113 0.37 2.99 -7.13
C VAL A 113 -1.06 2.62 -6.77
N VAL A 114 -1.33 2.50 -5.47
CA VAL A 114 -2.64 2.17 -4.90
C VAL A 114 -3.18 3.31 -4.04
N SER A 115 -4.50 3.41 -3.91
CA SER A 115 -5.15 4.40 -3.05
C SER A 115 -5.70 3.75 -1.80
N VAL A 116 -5.42 4.31 -0.63
CA VAL A 116 -5.89 3.81 0.67
C VAL A 116 -6.94 4.75 1.27
N HIS A 117 -8.02 4.16 1.77
CA HIS A 117 -9.10 4.86 2.45
C HIS A 117 -9.45 4.13 3.75
N GLN A 118 -9.79 4.86 4.81
CA GLN A 118 -10.32 4.26 6.03
C GLN A 118 -11.73 3.74 5.77
N CYS A 119 -12.04 2.54 6.27
CA CYS A 119 -13.37 1.95 6.18
C CYS A 119 -13.79 1.44 7.56
N ALA A 120 -14.57 2.23 8.29
CA ALA A 120 -15.07 1.85 9.62
C ALA A 120 -16.37 1.02 9.59
N ASP A 121 -17.09 0.98 8.46
CA ASP A 121 -18.39 0.29 8.33
C ASP A 121 -18.23 -1.18 7.90
N VAL A 122 -17.36 -1.92 8.59
CA VAL A 122 -17.14 -3.34 8.31
C VAL A 122 -18.07 -4.16 9.20
N LYS A 123 -19.15 -4.66 8.61
CA LYS A 123 -20.14 -5.48 9.32
C LYS A 123 -19.70 -6.93 9.37
N TYR A 124 -20.01 -7.60 10.48
CA TYR A 124 -19.79 -9.03 10.62
C TYR A 124 -20.66 -9.81 9.63
N GLY A 125 -20.02 -10.66 8.82
CA GLY A 125 -20.70 -11.57 7.91
C GLY A 125 -21.46 -12.65 8.70
N LYS A 126 -22.72 -12.92 8.31
CA LYS A 126 -23.52 -13.97 8.94
C LYS A 126 -23.09 -15.38 8.52
N ARG A 127 -22.76 -15.56 7.24
CA ARG A 127 -22.36 -16.82 6.62
C ARG A 127 -21.40 -16.52 5.47
N VAL A 128 -20.40 -17.37 5.28
CA VAL A 128 -19.44 -17.31 4.17
C VAL A 128 -19.42 -18.67 3.50
N HIS A 129 -19.43 -18.69 2.17
CA HIS A 129 -19.30 -19.90 1.37
C HIS A 129 -17.92 -19.90 0.71
N ILE A 130 -17.11 -20.93 0.99
CA ILE A 130 -15.73 -21.04 0.50
C ILE A 130 -15.64 -22.36 -0.27
N LEU A 131 -15.14 -22.28 -1.50
CA LEU A 131 -14.82 -23.44 -2.32
C LEU A 131 -13.30 -23.52 -2.48
N PRO A 132 -12.70 -24.70 -2.32
CA PRO A 132 -11.29 -24.89 -2.62
C PRO A 132 -11.06 -24.83 -4.14
N VAL A 133 -9.81 -24.65 -4.54
CA VAL A 133 -9.41 -24.71 -5.95
C VAL A 133 -9.17 -26.18 -6.30
N ASP A 134 -9.66 -26.61 -7.46
CA ASP A 134 -9.59 -28.00 -7.92
C ASP A 134 -8.16 -28.57 -7.88
N ASP A 135 -7.16 -27.79 -8.30
CA ASP A 135 -5.75 -28.20 -8.31
C ASP A 135 -5.17 -28.41 -6.89
N THR A 136 -5.82 -27.87 -5.85
CA THR A 136 -5.30 -27.89 -4.46
C THR A 136 -5.91 -28.98 -3.58
N ILE A 137 -6.90 -29.72 -4.08
CA ILE A 137 -7.61 -30.78 -3.31
C ILE A 137 -7.13 -32.19 -3.62
N GLU A 138 -6.18 -32.35 -4.54
CA GLU A 138 -5.61 -33.66 -4.88
C GLU A 138 -4.82 -34.23 -3.69
N GLY A 139 -5.37 -35.29 -3.08
CA GLY A 139 -4.73 -36.00 -1.97
C GLY A 139 -5.13 -35.57 -0.56
N VAL A 140 -6.01 -34.57 -0.41
CA VAL A 140 -6.57 -34.22 0.89
C VAL A 140 -7.81 -35.06 1.17
N THR A 141 -7.77 -35.83 2.25
CA THR A 141 -8.92 -36.65 2.71
C THR A 141 -9.42 -36.12 4.04
N GLY A 142 -10.73 -35.91 4.17
CA GLY A 142 -11.38 -35.41 5.39
C GLY A 142 -12.08 -34.06 5.24
N ASN A 143 -12.51 -33.49 6.38
CA ASN A 143 -13.20 -32.20 6.42
C ASN A 143 -12.21 -31.04 6.30
N LEU A 144 -12.22 -30.35 5.15
CA LEU A 144 -11.37 -29.18 4.89
C LEU A 144 -11.63 -28.02 5.86
N PHE A 145 -12.85 -27.91 6.39
CA PHE A 145 -13.21 -26.82 7.28
C PHE A 145 -12.42 -26.86 8.59
N ASP A 146 -12.40 -28.01 9.27
CA ASP A 146 -11.70 -28.15 10.54
C ASP A 146 -10.17 -28.13 10.37
N ALA A 147 -9.67 -28.64 9.24
CA ALA A 147 -8.24 -28.69 8.97
C ALA A 147 -7.62 -27.33 8.61
N TYR A 148 -8.34 -26.46 7.90
CA TYR A 148 -7.77 -25.23 7.33
C TYR A 148 -8.47 -23.93 7.76
N LEU A 149 -9.77 -23.97 8.04
CA LEU A 149 -10.56 -22.76 8.30
C LEU A 149 -10.75 -22.48 9.79
N LYS A 150 -10.72 -23.51 10.63
CA LYS A 150 -10.81 -23.37 12.09
C LYS A 150 -9.41 -23.10 12.67
N ARG A 151 -9.14 -21.85 13.06
CA ARG A 151 -8.00 -21.53 13.97
C ARG A 151 -8.46 -21.74 15.42
N GLU A 152 -7.69 -22.49 16.20
CA GLU A 152 -7.81 -22.55 17.67
C GLU A 152 -7.26 -21.28 18.33
#